data_AF-A0A9Q1IJJ9-F1
#
_entry.id   AF-A0A9Q1IJJ9-F1
#
_cell.length_a   1.000
_cell.length_b   1.000
_cell.length_c   1.000
_cell.angle_alpha   90.00
_cell.angle_beta   90.00
_cell.angle_gamma   90.00
#
_symmetry.space_group_name_H-M   'P 1'
#
loop_
_entity.id
_entity.type
_entity.pdbx_description
1 polymer ?
#
loop_
_entity_poly.entity_id
_entity_poly.type
_entity_poly.pdbx_seq_one_letter_code
_entity_poly.pdbx_strand_id
1 'polypeptide(L)'
;MSTAKKHKAMGDGEWMARLKKFATTGVWPSEAGNRPAPRQKRSPRSWPGMPTVPALWLTSISNEVGQILISVLTAQEGPGLDQMVSDLIARYTQAGVAPPQLLYVDCGCCVEAGGESKLKTRFSGWPDLVVRLDIYHFLRRLAGGCTTDAHHLYPTFMASLSVCIFEWDPADVALLRMAKREQLRQEGVSAITDYLVDR
;
A
#
# COMPACT_ATOMS: atom_id res chain seq x y z
N MET A 1 8.71 -1.05 41.14
CA MET A 1 9.42 -2.00 40.25
C MET A 1 8.43 -2.53 39.24
N SER A 2 8.50 -2.06 37.99
CA SER A 2 7.61 -2.51 36.90
C SER A 2 8.12 -3.83 36.34
N THR A 3 7.34 -4.89 36.45
CA THR A 3 7.66 -6.21 35.89
C THR A 3 7.54 -6.17 34.38
N ALA A 4 8.64 -6.41 33.68
CA ALA A 4 8.67 -6.51 32.23
C ALA A 4 7.73 -7.64 31.75
N LYS A 5 6.65 -7.29 31.03
CA LYS A 5 5.77 -8.27 30.39
C LYS A 5 6.56 -9.04 29.33
N LYS A 6 6.91 -10.30 29.62
CA LYS A 6 7.45 -11.23 28.62
C LYS A 6 6.34 -11.58 27.64
N HIS A 7 6.40 -11.03 26.43
CA HIS A 7 5.54 -11.46 25.32
C HIS A 7 5.95 -12.88 24.90
N LYS A 8 5.22 -13.87 25.40
CA LYS A 8 5.39 -15.26 24.96
C LYS A 8 4.75 -15.40 23.57
N ALA A 9 5.49 -15.95 22.63
CA ALA A 9 4.96 -16.23 21.29
C ALA A 9 3.77 -17.21 21.39
N MET A 10 2.68 -16.89 20.69
CA MET A 10 1.47 -17.71 20.61
C MET A 10 1.78 -19.08 19.99
N GLY A 11 1.30 -20.16 20.60
CA GLY A 11 1.52 -21.52 20.10
C GLY A 11 0.85 -21.78 18.74
N ASP A 12 1.40 -22.73 17.96
CA ASP A 12 1.01 -22.99 16.57
C ASP A 12 -0.48 -23.35 16.42
N GLY A 13 -1.00 -24.19 17.31
CA GLY A 13 -2.41 -24.59 17.30
C GLY A 13 -3.36 -23.42 17.57
N GLU A 14 -3.00 -22.56 18.54
CA GLU A 14 -3.77 -21.37 18.87
C GLU A 14 -3.71 -20.33 17.74
N TRP A 15 -2.54 -20.15 17.13
CA TRP A 15 -2.35 -19.26 15.99
C TRP A 15 -3.20 -19.67 14.79
N MET A 16 -3.16 -20.96 14.41
CA MET A 16 -3.95 -21.50 13.30
C MET A 16 -5.45 -21.42 13.56
N ALA A 17 -5.90 -21.69 14.79
CA ALA A 17 -7.32 -21.62 15.14
C ALA A 17 -7.86 -20.19 15.00
N ARG A 18 -7.10 -19.20 15.48
CA ARG A 18 -7.49 -17.79 15.39
C ARG A 18 -7.44 -17.26 13.95
N LEU A 19 -6.44 -17.67 13.17
CA LEU A 19 -6.34 -17.31 11.75
C LEU A 19 -7.54 -17.85 10.96
N LYS A 20 -7.93 -19.11 11.19
CA LYS A 20 -9.12 -19.71 10.56
C LYS A 20 -10.39 -18.96 10.93
N LYS A 21 -10.59 -18.64 12.22
CA LYS A 21 -11.75 -17.87 12.68
C LYS A 21 -11.82 -16.51 11.97
N PHE A 22 -10.71 -15.78 11.90
CA PHE A 22 -10.64 -14.51 11.18
C PHE A 22 -10.92 -14.67 9.68
N ALA A 23 -10.37 -15.69 9.03
CA ALA A 23 -10.63 -15.96 7.62
C ALA A 23 -12.12 -16.26 7.32
N THR A 24 -12.84 -16.82 8.29
CA THR A 24 -14.28 -17.10 8.15
C THR A 24 -15.16 -15.87 8.43
N THR A 25 -14.80 -15.03 9.41
CA THR A 25 -15.66 -13.93 9.85
C THR A 25 -15.25 -12.57 9.30
N GLY A 26 -14.02 -12.40 8.81
CA GLY A 26 -13.45 -11.11 8.41
C GLY A 26 -13.23 -10.11 9.56
N VAL A 27 -13.62 -10.46 10.79
CA VAL A 27 -13.64 -9.57 11.95
C VAL A 27 -12.73 -10.13 13.04
N TRP A 28 -11.83 -9.30 13.54
CA TRP A 28 -10.95 -9.63 14.67
C TRP A 28 -11.54 -9.14 15.99
N PRO A 29 -11.81 -10.02 16.98
CA PRO A 29 -12.44 -9.60 18.23
C PRO A 29 -11.51 -8.74 19.09
N SER A 30 -12.05 -7.67 19.69
CA SER A 30 -11.31 -6.73 20.55
C SER A 30 -10.69 -7.38 21.78
N GLU A 31 -11.35 -8.40 22.32
CA GLU A 31 -10.95 -9.18 23.48
C GLU A 31 -9.85 -10.22 23.15
N ALA A 32 -9.59 -10.47 21.86
CA ALA A 32 -8.60 -11.46 21.43
C ALA A 32 -7.15 -10.93 21.47
N GLY A 33 -6.93 -9.67 21.86
CA GLY A 33 -5.61 -9.03 21.86
C GLY A 33 -5.07 -8.78 20.45
N ASN A 34 -3.76 -8.66 20.30
CA ASN A 34 -3.12 -8.32 19.02
C ASN A 34 -3.42 -9.36 17.93
N ARG A 35 -3.67 -8.87 16.70
CA ARG A 35 -3.82 -9.72 15.52
C ARG A 35 -2.56 -10.57 15.30
N PRO A 36 -2.69 -11.85 14.90
CA PRO A 36 -1.57 -12.71 14.60
C PRO A 36 -0.81 -12.12 13.42
N ALA A 37 0.44 -11.71 13.66
CA ALA A 37 1.34 -11.37 12.57
C ALA A 37 1.63 -12.64 11.73
N PRO A 38 1.88 -12.50 10.42
CA PRO A 38 2.39 -13.60 9.60
C PRO A 38 3.64 -14.19 10.26
N ARG A 39 3.63 -15.50 10.51
CA ARG A 39 4.82 -16.18 11.02
C ARG A 39 5.88 -16.21 9.92
N GLN A 40 6.95 -15.46 10.12
CA GLN A 40 8.16 -15.59 9.31
C GLN A 40 8.86 -16.88 9.76
N LYS A 41 8.81 -17.93 8.91
CA LYS A 41 9.69 -19.10 9.10
C LYS A 41 11.11 -18.68 8.73
N ARG A 42 11.98 -18.57 9.73
CA ARG A 42 13.43 -18.49 9.49
C ARG A 42 13.85 -19.78 8.79
N SER A 43 14.50 -19.69 7.63
CA SER A 43 14.94 -20.90 6.91
C SER A 43 16.02 -21.63 7.74
N PRO A 44 15.98 -22.97 7.80
CA PRO A 44 17.11 -23.74 8.28
C PRO A 44 18.00 -24.08 7.09
N ARG A 45 19.16 -23.45 6.98
CA ARG A 45 20.43 -24.06 6.53
C ARG A 45 21.52 -22.98 6.45
N SER A 46 22.29 -22.88 7.52
CA SER A 46 23.67 -22.41 7.44
C SER A 46 24.54 -23.57 6.96
N TRP A 47 25.29 -23.39 5.88
CA TRP A 47 26.45 -24.26 5.61
C TRP A 47 27.48 -24.10 6.74
N PRO A 48 28.17 -25.18 7.16
CA PRO A 48 29.23 -25.06 8.16
C PRO A 48 30.33 -24.13 7.65
N GLY A 49 30.60 -23.04 8.37
CA GLY A 49 31.68 -22.09 8.08
C GLY A 49 31.25 -20.71 7.57
N MET A 50 29.97 -20.50 7.20
CA MET A 50 29.46 -19.15 6.95
C MET A 50 28.91 -18.53 8.24
N PRO A 51 29.25 -17.26 8.56
CA PRO A 51 28.51 -16.52 9.57
C PRO A 51 27.04 -16.52 9.14
N THR A 52 26.17 -17.03 10.01
CA THR A 52 24.73 -16.85 9.87
C THR A 52 24.45 -15.35 9.97
N VAL A 53 24.44 -14.64 8.85
CA VAL A 53 23.78 -13.35 8.77
C VAL A 53 22.29 -13.67 8.59
N PRO A 54 21.44 -13.54 9.64
CA PRO A 54 20.02 -13.50 9.37
C PRO A 54 19.78 -12.37 8.39
N ALA A 55 19.32 -12.73 7.20
CA ALA A 55 18.60 -11.77 6.40
C ALA A 55 17.44 -11.23 7.25
N LEU A 56 17.45 -9.92 7.49
CA LEU A 56 16.46 -9.22 8.29
C LEU A 56 15.60 -8.30 7.41
N TRP A 57 16.06 -8.02 6.19
CA TRP A 57 15.44 -7.07 5.27
C TRP A 57 15.29 -7.68 3.89
N LEU A 58 14.09 -7.57 3.33
CA LEU A 58 13.75 -7.95 1.97
C LEU A 58 13.19 -6.72 1.27
N THR A 59 13.86 -6.27 0.21
CA THR A 59 13.34 -5.23 -0.67
C THR A 59 12.92 -5.87 -1.98
N SER A 60 11.70 -5.57 -2.44
CA SER A 60 11.16 -6.10 -3.69
C SER A 60 10.57 -4.98 -4.51
N ILE A 61 10.78 -5.03 -5.83
CA ILE A 61 10.11 -4.16 -6.79
C ILE A 61 9.12 -5.01 -7.56
N SER A 62 7.87 -4.56 -7.64
CA SER A 62 6.80 -5.22 -8.36
C SER A 62 6.20 -4.28 -9.40
N ASN A 63 5.60 -4.83 -10.45
CA ASN A 63 4.86 -4.07 -11.46
C ASN A 63 3.41 -3.81 -11.04
N GLU A 64 2.66 -3.12 -11.89
CA GLU A 64 1.27 -2.71 -11.69
C GLU A 64 0.28 -3.86 -11.55
N VAL A 65 0.63 -5.07 -12.02
CA VAL A 65 -0.17 -6.29 -11.87
C VAL A 65 0.25 -7.14 -10.68
N GLY A 66 1.20 -6.67 -9.86
CA GLY A 66 1.66 -7.35 -8.65
C GLY A 66 2.69 -8.47 -8.88
N GLN A 67 3.30 -8.55 -10.06
CA GLN A 67 4.40 -9.46 -10.32
C GLN A 67 5.72 -8.86 -9.81
N ILE A 68 6.51 -9.67 -9.12
CA ILE A 68 7.82 -9.26 -8.59
C ILE A 68 8.85 -9.28 -9.72
N LEU A 69 9.48 -8.13 -9.98
CA LEU A 69 10.51 -7.96 -11.01
C LEU A 69 11.91 -8.32 -10.51
N ILE A 70 12.18 -8.02 -9.24
CA ILE A 70 13.44 -8.32 -8.56
C ILE A 70 13.28 -8.16 -7.04
N SER A 71 14.04 -8.96 -6.30
CA SER A 71 14.15 -8.88 -4.84
C SER A 71 15.61 -8.95 -4.42
N VAL A 72 15.96 -8.18 -3.39
CA VAL A 72 17.23 -8.27 -2.68
C VAL A 72 16.98 -8.56 -1.21
N LEU A 73 17.72 -9.53 -0.68
CA LEU A 73 17.63 -9.99 0.69
C LEU A 73 18.94 -9.68 1.42
N THR A 74 18.88 -8.86 2.47
CA THR A 74 20.06 -8.31 3.15
C THR A 74 19.94 -8.37 4.67
N ALA A 75 21.08 -8.22 5.35
CA ALA A 75 21.13 -8.20 6.82
C ALA A 75 20.60 -6.90 7.42
N GLN A 76 20.59 -5.80 6.66
CA GLN A 76 20.07 -4.49 7.06
C GLN A 76 19.44 -3.80 5.85
N GLU A 77 18.67 -2.73 6.08
CA GLU A 77 18.10 -1.92 5.02
C GLU A 77 19.21 -1.19 4.23
N GLY A 78 19.12 -1.20 2.89
CA GLY A 78 19.97 -0.39 2.02
C GLY A 78 21.06 -1.11 1.21
N PRO A 79 21.84 -2.06 1.76
CA PRO A 79 22.80 -2.84 0.99
C PRO A 79 22.17 -3.50 -0.24
N GLY A 80 22.92 -3.56 -1.34
CA GLY A 80 22.47 -4.24 -2.58
C GLY A 80 21.42 -3.48 -3.40
N LEU A 81 20.85 -2.37 -2.90
CA LEU A 81 19.85 -1.60 -3.66
C LEU A 81 20.43 -0.94 -4.91
N ASP A 82 21.67 -0.46 -4.91
CA ASP A 82 22.29 0.13 -6.11
C ASP A 82 22.46 -0.90 -7.22
N GLN A 83 22.88 -2.11 -6.86
CA GLN A 83 22.99 -3.22 -7.80
C GLN A 83 21.61 -3.65 -8.31
N MET A 84 20.64 -3.78 -7.41
CA MET A 84 19.25 -4.12 -7.75
C MET A 84 18.66 -3.17 -8.79
N VAL A 85 18.86 -1.87 -8.60
CA VAL A 85 18.36 -0.84 -9.51
C VAL A 85 19.12 -0.86 -10.83
N SER A 86 20.45 -0.96 -10.79
CA SER A 86 21.29 -1.05 -12.00
C SER A 86 20.91 -2.26 -12.87
N ASP A 87 20.70 -3.42 -12.25
CA ASP A 87 20.30 -4.66 -12.93
C ASP A 87 18.87 -4.58 -13.49
N LEU A 88 17.98 -3.83 -12.82
CA LEU A 88 16.63 -3.60 -13.33
C LEU A 88 16.65 -2.69 -14.56
N ILE A 89 17.37 -1.57 -14.49
CA ILE A 89 17.54 -0.64 -15.62
C ILE A 89 18.16 -1.38 -16.81
N ALA A 90 19.22 -2.15 -16.60
CA ALA A 90 19.87 -2.92 -17.65
C ALA A 90 18.92 -3.91 -18.33
N ARG A 91 18.07 -4.61 -17.56
CA ARG A 91 17.07 -5.56 -18.11
C ARG A 91 16.02 -4.87 -18.96
N TYR A 92 15.50 -3.70 -18.54
CA TYR A 92 14.56 -2.93 -19.36
C TYR A 92 15.20 -2.49 -20.68
N THR A 93 16.42 -1.96 -20.61
CA THR A 93 17.18 -1.53 -21.79
C THR A 93 17.44 -2.70 -22.75
N GLN A 94 17.88 -3.86 -22.25
CA GLN A 94 18.15 -5.05 -23.06
C GLN A 94 16.88 -5.62 -23.69
N ALA A 95 15.75 -5.56 -22.99
CA ALA A 95 14.46 -6.01 -23.51
C ALA A 95 13.83 -5.02 -24.51
N GLY A 96 14.40 -3.82 -24.67
CA GLY A 96 13.80 -2.76 -25.50
C GLY A 96 12.46 -2.26 -24.97
N VAL A 97 12.19 -2.43 -23.67
CA VAL A 97 10.95 -2.02 -23.02
C VAL A 97 11.11 -0.60 -22.49
N ALA A 98 10.10 0.25 -22.69
CA ALA A 98 10.10 1.60 -22.19
C ALA A 98 10.26 1.65 -20.65
N PRO A 99 11.02 2.63 -20.12
CA PRO A 99 11.20 2.78 -18.69
C PRO A 99 9.87 3.12 -18.00
N PRO A 100 9.68 2.71 -16.73
CA PRO A 100 8.51 3.10 -15.96
C PRO A 100 8.51 4.61 -15.68
N GLN A 101 7.32 5.20 -15.67
CA GLN A 101 7.14 6.64 -15.37
C GLN A 101 6.90 6.90 -13.88
N LEU A 102 6.46 5.89 -13.13
CA LEU A 102 6.01 6.05 -11.75
C LEU A 102 6.52 4.92 -10.87
N LEU A 103 7.05 5.27 -9.70
CA LEU A 103 7.47 4.33 -8.66
C LEU A 103 6.82 4.72 -7.34
N TYR A 104 6.06 3.78 -6.76
CA TYR A 104 5.46 3.92 -5.43
C TYR A 104 6.34 3.29 -4.36
N VAL A 105 6.57 4.02 -3.26
CA VAL A 105 7.40 3.58 -2.13
C VAL A 105 6.77 3.91 -0.79
N ASP A 106 7.19 3.19 0.24
CA ASP A 106 6.74 3.34 1.63
C ASP A 106 7.29 4.59 2.32
N CYS A 107 8.55 4.90 2.02
CA CYS A 107 9.30 6.01 2.60
C CYS A 107 10.34 6.57 1.62
N GLY A 108 10.97 7.68 1.97
CA GLY A 108 12.02 8.29 1.14
C GLY A 108 11.53 8.91 -0.18
N CYS A 109 10.22 9.09 -0.36
CA CYS A 109 9.66 9.95 -1.41
C CYS A 109 9.55 11.41 -0.93
N CYS A 110 9.10 12.29 -1.83
CA CYS A 110 8.38 13.50 -1.44
C CYS A 110 9.22 14.52 -0.65
N VAL A 111 10.35 14.96 -1.23
CA VAL A 111 11.20 15.99 -0.61
C VAL A 111 10.51 17.35 -0.71
N GLU A 112 10.42 18.06 0.42
CA GLU A 112 9.93 19.44 0.44
C GLU A 112 10.87 20.35 -0.36
N ALA A 113 10.31 21.36 -1.04
CA ALA A 113 11.04 22.36 -1.84
C ALA A 113 11.74 21.83 -3.13
N GLY A 114 11.22 20.77 -3.76
CA GLY A 114 11.63 20.39 -5.12
C GLY A 114 12.99 19.69 -5.22
N GLY A 115 13.57 19.26 -4.10
CA GLY A 115 14.78 18.45 -4.08
C GLY A 115 14.56 17.03 -4.58
N GLU A 116 15.64 16.38 -5.04
CA GLU A 116 15.59 14.96 -5.42
C GLU A 116 15.82 14.06 -4.21
N SER A 117 15.02 12.98 -4.09
CA SER A 117 15.24 12.01 -3.03
C SER A 117 16.48 11.16 -3.32
N LYS A 118 17.13 10.63 -2.27
CA LYS A 118 18.21 9.66 -2.41
C LYS A 118 17.82 8.48 -3.30
N LEU A 119 16.54 8.10 -3.28
CA LEU A 119 16.03 7.03 -4.13
C LEU A 119 15.99 7.46 -5.60
N LYS A 120 15.55 8.68 -5.90
CA LYS A 120 15.56 9.21 -7.27
C LYS A 120 16.96 9.20 -7.88
N THR A 121 17.98 9.55 -7.10
CA THR A 121 19.38 9.47 -7.55
C THR A 121 19.82 8.05 -7.92
N ARG A 122 19.32 7.02 -7.22
CA ARG A 122 19.61 5.61 -7.55
C ARG A 122 19.00 5.19 -8.89
N PHE A 123 17.86 5.76 -9.25
CA PHE A 123 17.16 5.53 -10.52
C PHE A 123 17.56 6.54 -11.62
N SER A 124 18.77 7.08 -11.57
CA SER A 124 19.24 8.10 -12.54
C SER A 124 19.23 7.65 -14.02
N GLY A 125 19.20 6.34 -14.29
CA GLY A 125 19.00 5.81 -15.65
C GLY A 125 17.59 6.01 -16.22
N TRP A 126 16.62 6.44 -15.40
CA TRP A 126 15.25 6.77 -15.78
C TRP A 126 14.91 8.21 -15.35
N PRO A 127 15.30 9.23 -16.15
CA PRO A 127 15.22 10.63 -15.75
C PRO A 127 13.78 11.12 -15.54
N ASP A 128 12.83 10.57 -16.29
CA ASP A 128 11.41 10.89 -16.20
C ASP A 128 10.69 10.11 -15.09
N LEU A 129 11.41 9.27 -14.33
CA LEU A 129 10.80 8.51 -13.24
C LEU A 129 10.37 9.43 -12.11
N VAL A 130 9.09 9.32 -11.79
CA VAL A 130 8.46 10.02 -10.68
C VAL A 130 8.34 9.10 -9.48
N VAL A 131 8.94 9.47 -8.35
CA VAL A 131 8.80 8.73 -7.08
C VAL A 131 7.64 9.32 -6.26
N ARG A 132 6.73 8.47 -5.80
CA ARG A 132 5.55 8.83 -4.99
C ARG A 132 5.40 7.94 -3.77
N LEU A 133 4.69 8.44 -2.77
CA LEU A 133 4.26 7.64 -1.63
C LEU A 133 3.20 6.65 -2.09
N ASP A 134 3.30 5.38 -1.68
CA ASP A 134 2.22 4.43 -1.94
C ASP A 134 0.96 4.75 -1.13
N ILE A 135 -0.18 4.31 -1.65
CA ILE A 135 -1.49 4.63 -1.09
C ILE A 135 -1.68 4.08 0.32
N TYR A 136 -1.10 2.91 0.64
CA TYR A 136 -1.22 2.31 1.96
C TYR A 136 -0.50 3.16 3.01
N HIS A 137 0.74 3.58 2.73
CA HIS A 137 1.49 4.45 3.62
C HIS A 137 0.91 5.87 3.69
N PHE A 138 0.36 6.38 2.59
CA PHE A 138 -0.40 7.64 2.59
C PHE A 138 -1.60 7.57 3.55
N LEU A 139 -2.47 6.57 3.38
CA LEU A 139 -3.63 6.35 4.24
C LEU A 139 -3.23 6.14 5.70
N ARG A 140 -2.14 5.39 5.95
CA ARG A 140 -1.65 5.13 7.31
C ARG A 140 -1.16 6.40 8.01
N ARG A 141 -0.50 7.31 7.28
CA ARG A 141 -0.07 8.60 7.83
C ARG A 141 -1.26 9.50 8.14
N LEU A 142 -2.27 9.53 7.27
CA LEU A 142 -3.51 10.27 7.50
C LEU A 142 -4.29 9.74 8.70
N ALA A 143 -4.45 8.42 8.79
CA ALA A 143 -5.13 7.79 9.93
C ALA A 143 -4.44 8.10 11.26
N GLY A 144 -3.11 8.27 11.27
CA GLY A 144 -2.38 8.71 12.46
C GLY A 144 -2.70 10.15 12.89
N GLY A 145 -3.12 11.01 11.97
CA GLY A 145 -3.59 12.38 12.25
C GLY A 145 -5.07 12.47 12.62
N CYS A 146 -5.89 11.53 12.17
CA CYS A 146 -7.31 11.45 12.51
C CYS A 146 -7.51 10.78 13.88
N THR A 147 -7.46 11.58 14.96
CA THR A 147 -7.54 11.07 16.34
C THR A 147 -8.97 10.79 16.81
N THR A 148 -9.99 11.36 16.16
CA THR A 148 -11.40 11.14 16.49
C THR A 148 -12.31 11.39 15.28
N ASP A 149 -13.36 10.57 15.17
CA ASP A 149 -14.48 10.71 14.23
C ASP A 149 -15.63 11.59 14.79
N ALA A 150 -15.57 11.95 16.07
CA ALA A 150 -16.57 12.79 16.75
C ALA A 150 -16.43 14.29 16.43
N HIS A 151 -15.35 14.70 15.73
CA HIS A 151 -15.14 16.09 15.37
C HIS A 151 -16.10 16.51 14.25
N HIS A 152 -16.71 17.71 14.34
CA HIS A 152 -17.72 18.15 13.36
C HIS A 152 -17.18 18.28 11.92
N LEU A 153 -15.87 18.46 11.74
CA LEU A 153 -15.21 18.50 10.43
C LEU A 153 -14.90 17.11 9.86
N TYR A 154 -15.03 16.05 10.65
CA TYR A 154 -14.65 14.70 10.21
C TYR A 154 -15.41 14.25 8.95
N PRO A 155 -16.74 14.44 8.82
CA PRO A 155 -17.46 14.07 7.61
C PRO A 155 -16.95 14.82 6.37
N THR A 156 -16.74 16.14 6.48
CA THR A 156 -16.22 16.97 5.39
C THR A 156 -14.80 16.56 5.01
N PHE A 157 -13.94 16.29 5.99
CA PHE A 157 -12.59 15.81 5.76
C PHE A 157 -12.60 14.46 5.02
N MET A 158 -13.41 13.50 5.46
CA MET A 158 -13.52 12.18 4.83
C MET A 158 -14.10 12.27 3.42
N ALA A 159 -15.07 13.15 3.17
CA ALA A 159 -15.61 13.40 1.84
C ALA A 159 -14.56 14.02 0.90
N SER A 160 -13.79 15.00 1.36
CA SER A 160 -12.69 15.56 0.57
C SER A 160 -11.59 14.51 0.32
N LEU A 161 -11.28 13.68 1.31
CA LEU A 161 -10.28 12.63 1.18
C LEU A 161 -10.71 11.53 0.18
N SER A 162 -11.98 11.12 0.21
CA SER A 162 -12.49 10.09 -0.70
C SER A 162 -12.39 10.54 -2.16
N VAL A 163 -12.72 11.81 -2.45
CA VAL A 163 -12.59 12.41 -3.79
C VAL A 163 -11.13 12.47 -4.27
N CYS A 164 -10.17 12.63 -3.35
CA CYS A 164 -8.75 12.67 -3.69
C CYS A 164 -8.13 11.28 -3.95
N ILE A 165 -8.73 10.22 -3.40
CA ILE A 165 -8.18 8.85 -3.44
C ILE A 165 -8.89 7.99 -4.48
N PHE A 166 -10.21 8.15 -4.61
CA PHE A 166 -11.03 7.35 -5.49
C PHE A 166 -11.50 8.18 -6.67
N GLU A 167 -11.35 7.62 -7.86
CA GLU A 167 -12.00 8.11 -9.06
C GLU A 167 -13.22 7.23 -9.34
N TRP A 168 -14.31 7.85 -9.80
CA TRP A 168 -15.49 7.11 -10.21
C TRP A 168 -15.28 6.56 -11.61
N ASP A 169 -15.62 5.28 -11.83
CA ASP A 169 -15.59 4.72 -13.17
C ASP A 169 -16.60 5.46 -14.06
N PRO A 170 -16.17 6.04 -15.20
CA PRO A 170 -17.04 6.85 -16.03
C PRO A 170 -18.20 6.06 -16.64
N ALA A 171 -18.05 4.75 -16.86
CA ALA A 171 -19.12 3.92 -17.38
C ALA A 171 -20.20 3.66 -16.30
N ASP A 172 -19.79 3.35 -15.08
CA ASP A 172 -20.70 3.21 -13.94
C ASP A 172 -21.42 4.54 -13.65
N VAL A 173 -20.72 5.66 -13.69
CA VAL A 173 -21.33 7.01 -13.55
C VAL A 173 -22.37 7.25 -14.65
N ALA A 174 -22.07 6.88 -15.89
CA ALA A 174 -23.02 7.03 -16.99
C ALA A 174 -24.29 6.19 -16.77
N LEU A 175 -24.14 4.95 -16.31
CA LEU A 175 -25.27 4.07 -15.97
C LEU A 175 -26.13 4.66 -14.83
N LEU A 176 -25.49 5.18 -13.78
CA LEU A 176 -26.17 5.84 -12.67
C LEU A 176 -26.94 7.08 -13.13
N ARG A 177 -26.32 7.92 -13.98
CA ARG A 177 -26.99 9.10 -14.57
C ARG A 177 -28.20 8.69 -15.41
N MET A 178 -28.10 7.62 -16.20
CA MET A 178 -29.22 7.10 -16.98
C MET A 178 -30.36 6.62 -16.08
N ALA A 179 -30.05 5.84 -15.04
CA ALA A 179 -31.04 5.35 -14.08
C ALA A 179 -31.74 6.50 -13.35
N LYS A 180 -30.97 7.52 -12.91
CA LYS A 180 -31.51 8.70 -12.24
C LYS A 180 -32.43 9.52 -13.14
N ARG A 181 -32.09 9.68 -14.42
CA ARG A 181 -32.97 10.33 -15.41
C ARG A 181 -34.29 9.58 -15.56
N GLU A 182 -34.24 8.25 -15.62
CA GLU A 182 -35.45 7.44 -15.74
C GLU A 182 -36.34 7.52 -14.49
N GLN A 183 -35.73 7.50 -13.30
CA GLN A 183 -36.44 7.77 -12.06
C GLN A 183 -37.16 9.12 -12.09
N LEU A 184 -36.47 10.20 -12.49
CA LEU A 184 -37.06 11.54 -12.54
C LEU A 184 -38.21 11.64 -13.55
N ARG A 185 -38.17 10.88 -14.66
CA ARG A 185 -39.31 10.77 -15.59
C ARG A 185 -40.50 10.10 -14.95
N GLN A 186 -40.28 9.03 -14.20
CA GLN A 186 -41.34 8.31 -13.49
C GLN A 186 -41.97 9.15 -12.38
N GLU A 187 -41.19 10.00 -11.73
CA GLU A 187 -41.65 10.98 -10.75
C GLU A 187 -42.37 12.19 -11.38
N GLY A 188 -42.45 12.26 -12.71
CA GLY A 188 -43.14 13.33 -13.44
C GLY A 188 -42.41 14.67 -13.46
N VAL A 189 -41.09 14.68 -13.20
CA VAL A 189 -40.29 15.91 -13.21
C VAL A 189 -40.11 16.40 -14.65
N SER A 190 -40.69 17.57 -14.95
CA SER A 190 -40.50 18.23 -16.25
C SER A 190 -39.13 18.90 -16.33
N ALA A 191 -38.48 18.85 -17.50
CA ALA A 191 -37.18 19.48 -17.78
C ALA A 191 -36.02 18.95 -16.92
N ILE A 192 -35.73 17.66 -17.04
CA ILE A 192 -34.59 17.00 -16.38
C ILE A 192 -33.28 17.59 -16.91
N THR A 193 -32.56 18.29 -16.04
CA THR A 193 -31.24 18.87 -16.33
C THR A 193 -30.13 18.01 -15.71
N ASP A 194 -28.90 18.17 -16.18
CA ASP A 194 -27.74 17.48 -15.59
C ASP A 194 -27.53 17.84 -14.12
N TYR A 195 -27.84 19.07 -13.72
CA TYR A 195 -27.81 19.47 -12.30
C TYR A 195 -28.74 18.62 -11.42
N LEU A 196 -29.93 18.25 -11.91
CA LEU A 196 -30.88 17.41 -11.18
C LEU A 196 -30.47 15.94 -11.15
N VAL A 197 -29.67 15.52 -12.13
CA VAL A 197 -29.15 14.15 -12.24
C VAL A 197 -27.93 13.95 -11.34
N ASP A 198 -27.13 15.00 -11.15
CA ASP A 198 -25.87 14.99 -10.39
C ASP A 198 -26.04 15.33 -8.90
N ARG A 199 -27.28 15.40 -8.44
CA ARG A 199 -27.66 15.74 -7.06
C ARG A 199 -28.22 14.52 -6.31
#